data_AF-A0A1I7USA7-F1
#
_entry.id   AF-A0A1I7USA7-F1
#
_cell.length_a   1.000
_cell.length_b   1.000
_cell.length_c   1.000
_cell.angle_alpha   90.00
_cell.angle_beta   90.00
_cell.angle_gamma   90.00
#
_symmetry.space_group_name_H-M   'P 1'
#
loop_
_entity.id
_entity.type
_entity.pdbx_description
1 polymer ?
#
loop_
_entity_poly.entity_id
_entity_poly.type
_entity_poly.pdbx_seq_one_letter_code
_entity_poly.pdbx_strand_id
1 'polypeptide(L)'
;MIYVKRTVPMPGLFKLILDAFMIVMKVQPLKKTTVCEILLDSYKDPALEFLHTPFFRFLKNALDLKTPDFPDLGYFPKYNKTSDGDYVIMTGKDDIKNIGQIVSWNNWTELPWWRTPETREFKGSGDGINQRPGIGKNDKYEMYQPLACRKYSLEYSGQEGHIYGIPTLGYSFELDSYDGVANFGYRYPNPEKALTGHTLSANFRVQFNVPLYPNTGSHLWSYVPTKIVPTFWLDLDVEVQDYALNFFYLAVVVSQKAVFIISIVCLTLSALLTGLIMFKIIKKRHDLKVRTAKKLKTEESIFTNHMSRL
;
A
#
# COMPACT_ATOMS: atom_id res chain seq x y z
N MET A 1 -13.31 10.66 7.27
CA MET A 1 -13.04 11.56 8.42
C MET A 1 -13.56 12.94 8.07
N ILE A 2 -14.51 13.51 8.83
CA ILE A 2 -15.13 14.81 8.48
C ILE A 2 -14.15 15.93 8.86
N TYR A 3 -13.68 16.67 7.85
CA TYR A 3 -12.95 17.93 8.03
C TYR A 3 -13.84 18.93 8.78
N VAL A 4 -13.65 19.08 10.09
CA VAL A 4 -14.27 20.18 10.84
C VAL A 4 -13.36 21.39 10.71
N LYS A 5 -13.61 22.20 9.68
CA LYS A 5 -13.01 23.54 9.58
C LYS A 5 -13.28 24.27 10.89
N ARG A 6 -12.30 25.03 11.39
CA ARG A 6 -12.39 25.88 12.59
C ARG A 6 -13.78 26.52 12.64
N THR A 7 -14.61 26.11 13.60
CA THR A 7 -16.00 26.51 13.68
C THR A 7 -16.05 28.02 13.87
N VAL A 8 -16.64 28.73 12.91
CA VAL A 8 -16.90 30.17 13.07
C VAL A 8 -17.89 30.31 14.23
N PRO A 9 -17.63 31.15 15.24
CA PRO A 9 -18.55 31.33 16.35
C PRO A 9 -19.91 31.79 15.81
N MET A 10 -20.90 30.92 15.96
CA MET A 10 -22.26 31.16 15.50
C MET A 10 -22.94 32.21 16.41
N PRO A 11 -23.66 33.19 15.85
CA PRO A 11 -24.36 34.22 16.63
C PRO A 11 -25.31 33.61 17.67
N GLY A 12 -25.43 34.23 18.84
CA GLY A 12 -26.22 33.70 19.97
C GLY A 12 -27.69 33.46 19.63
N LEU A 13 -28.32 34.37 18.88
CA LEU A 13 -29.72 34.21 18.44
C LEU A 13 -29.90 32.98 17.55
N PHE A 14 -28.98 32.75 16.61
CA PHE A 14 -29.05 31.61 15.71
C PHE A 14 -28.85 30.29 16.45
N LYS A 15 -27.99 30.25 17.48
CA LYS A 15 -27.85 29.09 18.35
C LYS A 15 -29.16 28.74 19.06
N LEU A 16 -29.87 29.74 19.57
CA LEU A 16 -31.15 29.55 20.27
C LEU A 16 -32.24 29.05 19.32
N ILE A 17 -32.31 29.61 18.11
CA ILE A 17 -33.22 29.14 17.05
C ILE A 17 -32.91 27.68 16.68
N LEU A 18 -31.62 27.35 16.51
CA LEU A 18 -31.20 25.99 16.18
C LEU A 18 -31.53 25.00 17.31
N ASP A 19 -31.34 25.38 18.57
CA ASP A 19 -31.66 24.52 19.72
C ASP A 19 -33.17 24.28 19.83
N ALA A 20 -33.99 25.33 19.70
CA ALA A 20 -35.45 25.21 19.66
C ALA A 20 -35.90 24.33 18.48
N PHE A 21 -35.29 24.50 17.32
CA PHE A 21 -35.56 23.68 16.14
C PHE A 21 -35.24 22.20 16.39
N MET A 22 -34.07 21.89 16.96
CA MET A 22 -33.68 20.51 17.27
C MET A 22 -34.65 19.85 18.26
N ILE A 23 -35.15 20.60 19.24
CA ILE A 23 -36.18 20.14 20.19
C ILE A 23 -37.51 19.86 19.49
N VAL A 24 -37.98 20.79 18.64
CA VAL A 24 -39.25 20.64 17.90
C VAL A 24 -39.21 19.43 16.95
N MET A 25 -38.08 19.26 16.25
CA MET A 25 -37.86 18.12 15.35
C MET A 25 -37.59 16.80 16.09
N LYS A 26 -37.58 16.83 17.44
CA LYS A 26 -37.32 15.68 18.31
C LYS A 26 -36.01 14.97 17.96
N VAL A 27 -34.97 15.73 17.60
CA VAL A 27 -33.66 15.17 17.31
C VAL A 27 -33.04 14.67 18.60
N GLN A 28 -32.59 13.41 18.61
CA GLN A 28 -31.97 12.76 19.76
C GLN A 28 -30.48 12.53 19.52
N PRO A 29 -29.61 12.65 20.54
CA PRO A 29 -28.18 12.34 20.41
C PRO A 29 -27.90 10.88 20.04
N LEU A 30 -28.80 9.97 20.41
CA LEU A 30 -28.73 8.56 20.06
C LEU A 30 -29.94 8.21 19.19
N LYS A 31 -29.69 7.55 18.07
CA LYS A 31 -30.71 7.18 17.09
C LYS A 31 -30.56 5.71 16.75
N LYS A 32 -31.68 4.98 16.78
CA LYS A 32 -31.74 3.61 16.28
C LYS A 32 -31.89 3.65 14.76
N THR A 33 -30.99 2.99 14.06
CA THR A 33 -30.97 2.87 12.60
C THR A 33 -30.67 1.41 12.23
N THR A 34 -30.96 1.01 10.99
CA THR A 34 -30.49 -0.29 10.49
C THR A 34 -29.03 -0.21 10.04
N VAL A 35 -28.36 -1.36 10.01
CA VAL A 35 -26.96 -1.45 9.56
C VAL A 35 -26.80 -0.96 8.12
N CYS A 36 -27.75 -1.30 7.23
CA CYS A 36 -27.68 -0.89 5.83
C CYS A 36 -27.83 0.63 5.66
N GLU A 37 -28.76 1.25 6.39
CA GLU A 37 -28.99 2.69 6.32
C GLU A 37 -27.81 3.50 6.88
N ILE A 38 -27.22 3.07 8.00
CA ILE A 38 -26.11 3.82 8.62
C ILE A 38 -24.80 3.63 7.83
N LEU A 39 -24.61 2.49 7.17
CA LEU A 39 -23.40 2.20 6.41
C LEU A 39 -23.50 2.67 4.96
N LEU A 40 -24.53 2.27 4.21
CA LEU A 40 -24.55 2.35 2.74
C LEU A 40 -25.70 3.20 2.17
N ASP A 41 -26.94 3.03 2.61
CA ASP A 41 -28.11 3.63 1.94
C ASP A 41 -28.40 5.07 2.34
N SER A 42 -27.73 5.55 3.38
CA SER A 42 -28.01 6.79 4.11
C SER A 42 -29.33 6.76 4.88
N TYR A 43 -29.27 7.10 6.17
CA TYR A 43 -30.47 7.18 7.00
C TYR A 43 -31.12 8.55 6.89
N LYS A 44 -32.46 8.58 6.96
CA LYS A 44 -33.23 9.83 6.93
C LYS A 44 -33.11 10.56 8.26
N ASP A 45 -32.69 11.82 8.23
CA ASP A 45 -32.62 12.67 9.42
C ASP A 45 -33.56 13.88 9.32
N PRO A 46 -34.45 14.09 10.30
CA PRO A 46 -35.41 15.20 10.23
C PRO A 46 -34.74 16.58 10.15
N ALA A 47 -33.58 16.78 10.80
CA ALA A 47 -32.86 18.03 10.70
C ALA A 47 -32.28 18.20 9.29
N LEU A 48 -31.71 17.14 8.71
CA LEU A 48 -31.17 17.20 7.35
C LEU A 48 -32.27 17.38 6.29
N GLU A 49 -33.39 16.67 6.42
CA GLU A 49 -34.54 16.82 5.52
C GLU A 49 -35.02 18.27 5.52
N PHE A 50 -35.08 18.92 6.68
CA PHE A 50 -35.39 20.34 6.79
C PHE A 50 -34.37 21.23 6.07
N LEU A 51 -33.07 20.97 6.23
CA LEU A 51 -32.02 21.73 5.52
C LEU A 51 -32.18 21.66 3.99
N HIS A 52 -32.80 20.60 3.47
CA HIS A 52 -33.04 20.44 2.03
C HIS A 52 -34.36 21.06 1.54
N THR A 53 -35.20 21.55 2.44
CA THR A 53 -36.48 22.17 2.08
C THR A 53 -36.30 23.49 1.29
N PRO A 54 -37.26 23.85 0.42
CA PRO A 54 -37.25 25.15 -0.25
C PRO A 54 -37.27 26.32 0.74
N PHE A 55 -37.97 26.15 1.87
CA PHE A 55 -38.03 27.15 2.93
C PHE A 55 -36.65 27.42 3.54
N PHE A 56 -35.89 26.38 3.88
CA PHE A 56 -34.54 26.57 4.41
C PHE A 56 -33.59 27.17 3.36
N ARG A 57 -33.71 26.80 2.09
CA ARG A 57 -32.94 27.44 1.00
C ARG A 57 -33.24 28.93 0.88
N PHE A 58 -34.51 29.33 0.99
CA PHE A 58 -34.90 30.73 1.05
C PHE A 58 -34.26 31.43 2.25
N LEU A 59 -34.35 30.84 3.44
CA LEU A 59 -33.76 31.37 4.67
C LEU A 59 -32.24 31.52 4.57
N LYS A 60 -31.56 30.50 4.04
CA LYS A 60 -30.11 30.47 3.79
C LYS A 60 -29.69 31.67 2.93
N ASN A 61 -30.43 31.96 1.87
CA ASN A 61 -30.15 33.07 0.97
C ASN A 61 -30.50 34.43 1.60
N ALA A 62 -31.64 34.53 2.30
CA ALA A 62 -32.08 35.77 2.92
C ALA A 62 -31.19 36.23 4.09
N LEU A 63 -30.59 35.27 4.81
CA LEU A 63 -29.74 35.52 5.98
C LEU A 63 -28.24 35.32 5.73
N ASP A 64 -27.83 35.10 4.48
CA ASP A 64 -26.43 34.80 4.08
C ASP A 64 -25.77 33.71 4.95
N LEU A 65 -26.51 32.63 5.23
CA LEU A 65 -26.03 31.57 6.11
C LEU A 65 -25.06 30.65 5.36
N LYS A 66 -23.82 30.57 5.86
CA LYS A 66 -22.81 29.63 5.36
C LYS A 66 -23.01 28.25 5.97
N THR A 67 -23.93 27.47 5.41
CA THR A 67 -24.09 26.05 5.75
C THR A 67 -23.41 25.16 4.71
N PRO A 68 -22.70 24.09 5.13
CA PRO A 68 -22.25 23.06 4.21
C PRO A 68 -23.46 22.40 3.54
N ASP A 69 -23.33 22.05 2.26
CA ASP A 69 -24.30 21.16 1.64
C ASP A 69 -23.97 19.74 2.09
N PHE A 70 -24.92 19.10 2.77
CA PHE A 70 -24.78 17.76 3.33
C PHE A 70 -25.69 16.81 2.54
N PRO A 71 -25.19 16.13 1.49
CA PRO A 71 -26.07 15.39 0.58
C PRO A 71 -26.72 14.17 1.24
N ASP A 72 -25.95 13.37 1.97
CA ASP A 72 -26.38 12.09 2.54
C ASP A 72 -25.68 11.82 3.88
N LEU A 73 -26.33 11.10 4.81
CA LEU A 73 -25.82 10.77 6.14
C LEU A 73 -25.55 9.28 6.30
N GLY A 74 -24.32 8.95 6.61
CA GLY A 74 -23.88 7.61 6.91
C GLY A 74 -22.36 7.57 7.02
N TYR A 75 -21.80 6.40 7.26
CA TYR A 75 -20.34 6.22 7.21
C TYR A 75 -19.83 6.14 5.76
N PHE A 76 -20.56 5.44 4.89
CA PHE A 76 -20.24 5.25 3.47
C PHE A 76 -21.48 5.45 2.59
N PRO A 77 -22.17 6.61 2.70
CA PRO A 77 -23.43 6.82 2.01
C PRO A 77 -23.22 6.74 0.49
N LYS A 78 -24.02 5.90 -0.17
CA LYS A 78 -24.01 5.66 -1.63
C LYS A 78 -22.63 5.26 -2.19
N TYR A 79 -21.79 4.63 -1.36
CA TYR A 79 -20.44 4.21 -1.77
C TYR A 79 -20.44 3.04 -2.77
N ASN A 80 -21.56 2.33 -2.92
CA ASN A 80 -21.63 1.23 -3.87
C ASN A 80 -21.50 1.73 -5.31
N LYS A 81 -20.63 1.08 -6.10
CA LYS A 81 -20.31 1.43 -7.50
C LYS A 81 -19.66 2.81 -7.67
N THR A 82 -19.02 3.34 -6.63
CA THR A 82 -18.17 4.52 -6.72
C THR A 82 -16.68 4.15 -6.70
N SER A 83 -15.81 5.11 -6.97
CA SER A 83 -14.36 4.98 -6.83
C SER A 83 -13.81 5.96 -5.80
N ASP A 84 -12.69 5.62 -5.18
CA ASP A 84 -11.97 6.48 -4.22
C ASP A 84 -11.19 7.62 -4.89
N GLY A 85 -11.63 8.07 -6.08
CA GLY A 85 -10.97 9.10 -6.86
C GLY A 85 -9.98 8.58 -7.90
N ASP A 86 -9.42 9.52 -8.64
CA ASP A 86 -8.50 9.26 -9.75
C ASP A 86 -7.05 9.31 -9.27
N TYR A 87 -6.29 8.25 -9.57
CA TYR A 87 -4.87 8.14 -9.23
C TYR A 87 -4.00 8.27 -10.47
N VAL A 88 -2.96 9.09 -10.37
CA VAL A 88 -1.83 9.06 -11.31
C VAL A 88 -0.68 8.37 -10.60
N ILE A 89 -0.27 7.21 -11.09
CA ILE A 89 0.79 6.40 -10.51
C ILE A 89 1.96 6.24 -11.47
N MET A 90 3.14 6.05 -10.90
CA MET A 90 4.35 5.74 -11.64
C MET A 90 4.33 4.28 -12.10
N THR A 91 4.56 4.07 -13.40
CA THR A 91 4.52 2.74 -14.02
C THR A 91 5.76 1.89 -13.76
N GLY A 92 6.84 2.50 -13.26
CA GLY A 92 8.14 1.85 -13.08
C GLY A 92 8.96 1.68 -14.37
N LYS A 93 8.52 2.28 -15.50
CA LYS A 93 9.22 2.19 -16.79
C LYS A 93 10.65 2.73 -16.74
N ASP A 94 10.84 3.88 -16.09
CA ASP A 94 12.15 4.54 -16.03
C ASP A 94 13.03 3.96 -14.90
N ASP A 95 12.41 3.67 -13.75
CA ASP A 95 13.03 2.93 -12.65
C ASP A 95 11.97 2.07 -11.98
N ILE A 96 12.23 0.75 -11.94
CA ILE A 96 11.32 -0.23 -11.34
C ILE A 96 11.08 0.03 -9.85
N LYS A 97 11.98 0.76 -9.17
CA LYS A 97 11.79 1.16 -7.77
C LYS A 97 10.64 2.13 -7.55
N ASN A 98 10.19 2.79 -8.61
CA ASN A 98 9.11 3.76 -8.56
C ASN A 98 7.75 3.16 -8.89
N ILE A 99 7.66 1.87 -9.22
CA ILE A 99 6.38 1.23 -9.58
C ILE A 99 5.33 1.43 -8.48
N GLY A 100 4.11 1.81 -8.86
CA GLY A 100 2.99 1.96 -7.95
C GLY A 100 3.02 3.22 -7.07
N GLN A 101 4.07 4.04 -7.15
CA GLN A 101 4.12 5.30 -6.39
C GLN A 101 3.12 6.32 -6.92
N ILE A 102 2.41 6.99 -6.01
CA ILE A 102 1.38 7.97 -6.31
C ILE A 102 2.05 9.33 -6.61
N VAL A 103 1.71 9.87 -7.78
CA VAL A 103 2.11 11.22 -8.21
C VAL A 103 1.03 12.23 -7.82
N SER A 104 -0.23 11.89 -8.04
CA SER A 104 -1.37 12.72 -7.67
C SER A 104 -2.62 11.90 -7.42
N TRP A 105 -3.50 12.45 -6.58
CA TRP A 105 -4.83 11.91 -6.30
C TRP A 105 -5.88 13.01 -6.49
N ASN A 106 -6.92 12.76 -7.31
CA ASN A 106 -7.94 13.74 -7.64
C ASN A 106 -7.39 15.10 -8.12
N ASN A 107 -6.34 15.07 -8.95
CA ASN A 107 -5.59 16.24 -9.43
C ASN A 107 -4.80 17.00 -8.35
N TRP A 108 -4.76 16.52 -7.11
CA TRP A 108 -3.92 17.06 -6.05
C TRP A 108 -2.57 16.36 -6.05
N THR A 109 -1.50 17.14 -6.15
CA THR A 109 -0.11 16.67 -5.92
C THR A 109 0.31 16.78 -4.45
N GLU A 110 -0.45 17.55 -3.66
CA GLU A 110 -0.29 17.67 -2.21
C GLU A 110 -1.67 17.73 -1.52
N LEU A 111 -1.80 17.13 -0.35
CA LEU A 111 -3.03 17.09 0.43
C LEU A 111 -3.32 18.48 1.03
N PRO A 112 -4.47 19.11 0.76
CA PRO A 112 -4.70 20.49 1.17
C PRO A 112 -5.00 20.68 2.67
N TRP A 113 -5.20 19.61 3.43
CA TRP A 113 -5.69 19.67 4.81
C TRP A 113 -4.62 19.45 5.89
N TRP A 114 -3.44 18.94 5.54
CA TRP A 114 -2.34 18.78 6.51
C TRP A 114 -1.45 20.02 6.58
N ARG A 115 -0.71 20.19 7.68
CA ARG A 115 -0.03 21.46 7.98
C ARG A 115 1.37 21.56 7.41
N THR A 116 2.10 20.45 7.29
CA THR A 116 3.52 20.47 6.91
C THR A 116 3.70 19.90 5.50
N PRO A 117 4.71 20.34 4.73
CA PRO A 117 4.97 19.81 3.40
C PRO A 117 5.08 18.28 3.36
N GLU A 118 5.76 17.70 4.36
CA GLU A 118 6.02 16.26 4.45
C GLU A 118 4.72 15.47 4.67
N THR A 119 3.77 16.03 5.41
CA THR A 119 2.47 15.40 5.68
C THR A 119 1.46 15.60 4.55
N ARG A 120 1.74 16.53 3.65
CA ARG A 120 0.90 16.80 2.47
C ARG A 120 1.34 16.02 1.23
N GLU A 121 2.62 15.72 1.07
CA GLU A 121 3.12 15.08 -0.16
C GLU A 121 2.81 13.57 -0.24
N PHE A 122 2.59 13.09 -1.46
CA PHE A 122 2.46 11.65 -1.78
C PHE A 122 3.79 10.95 -2.06
N LYS A 123 4.91 11.67 -1.95
CA LYS A 123 6.23 11.18 -2.37
C LYS A 123 6.58 9.85 -1.68
N GLY A 124 6.98 8.87 -2.49
CA GLY A 124 7.35 7.53 -2.04
C GLY A 124 6.18 6.66 -1.58
N SER A 125 4.95 7.19 -1.57
CA SER A 125 3.77 6.46 -1.14
C SER A 125 3.10 5.70 -2.28
N GLY A 126 2.69 4.46 -2.02
CA GLY A 126 1.83 3.69 -2.92
C GLY A 126 0.42 3.51 -2.36
N ASP A 127 -0.42 2.78 -3.10
CA ASP A 127 -1.79 2.44 -2.73
C ASP A 127 -1.88 1.27 -1.72
N GLY A 128 -0.75 0.62 -1.44
CA GLY A 128 -0.67 -0.56 -0.57
C GLY A 128 -0.79 -1.89 -1.31
N ILE A 129 -1.17 -1.89 -2.59
CA ILE A 129 -1.25 -3.09 -3.43
C ILE A 129 0.08 -3.31 -4.13
N ASN A 130 0.70 -2.23 -4.62
CA ASN A 130 1.90 -2.29 -5.44
C ASN A 130 3.15 -1.71 -4.75
N GLN A 131 4.28 -2.44 -4.83
CA GLN A 131 5.55 -2.09 -4.18
C GLN A 131 6.75 -2.20 -5.10
N ARG A 132 7.83 -1.52 -4.72
CA ARG A 132 9.11 -1.78 -5.37
C ARG A 132 9.56 -3.24 -5.16
N PRO A 133 10.13 -3.90 -6.18
CA PRO A 133 10.73 -5.21 -6.01
C PRO A 133 11.92 -5.18 -5.04
N GLY A 134 12.13 -6.31 -4.34
CA GLY A 134 13.31 -6.50 -3.49
C GLY A 134 13.27 -5.74 -2.17
N ILE A 135 12.08 -5.43 -1.64
CA ILE A 135 11.94 -4.81 -0.32
C ILE A 135 12.57 -5.69 0.77
N GLY A 136 13.48 -5.13 1.56
CA GLY A 136 14.25 -5.83 2.58
C GLY A 136 13.88 -5.41 4.01
N LYS A 137 14.36 -6.15 5.01
CA LYS A 137 14.00 -5.97 6.43
C LYS A 137 14.29 -4.57 7.01
N ASN A 138 15.17 -3.80 6.36
CA ASN A 138 15.56 -2.44 6.79
C ASN A 138 14.83 -1.35 6.00
N ASP A 139 13.96 -1.73 5.06
CA ASP A 139 13.24 -0.79 4.23
C ASP A 139 11.97 -0.33 4.92
N LYS A 140 11.66 0.96 4.75
CA LYS A 140 10.35 1.51 5.07
C LYS A 140 9.53 1.64 3.80
N TYR A 141 8.23 1.45 3.94
CA TYR A 141 7.28 1.66 2.87
C TYR A 141 6.18 2.63 3.31
N GLU A 142 5.85 3.58 2.44
CA GLU A 142 4.81 4.57 2.69
C GLU A 142 3.53 4.17 1.97
N MET A 143 2.41 4.10 2.68
CA MET A 143 1.11 3.80 2.08
C MET A 143 0.17 5.00 2.24
N TYR A 144 -0.37 5.52 1.15
CA TYR A 144 -1.48 6.46 1.20
C TYR A 144 -2.83 5.72 1.29
N GLN A 145 -3.68 6.14 2.21
CA GLN A 145 -5.03 5.58 2.38
C GLN A 145 -6.07 6.70 2.25
N PRO A 146 -6.90 6.71 1.18
CA PRO A 146 -7.85 7.79 0.91
C PRO A 146 -8.91 7.91 2.01
N LEU A 147 -9.41 6.77 2.54
CA LEU A 147 -10.39 6.75 3.64
C LEU A 147 -9.86 7.37 4.94
N ALA A 148 -8.54 7.24 5.17
CA ALA A 148 -7.85 7.85 6.29
C ALA A 148 -7.34 9.27 6.00
N CYS A 149 -7.44 9.74 4.76
CA CYS A 149 -6.96 11.03 4.28
C CYS A 149 -5.47 11.30 4.55
N ARG A 150 -4.63 10.28 4.71
CA ARG A 150 -3.20 10.44 5.02
C ARG A 150 -2.35 9.26 4.56
N LYS A 151 -1.03 9.45 4.59
CA LYS A 151 -0.05 8.37 4.42
C LYS A 151 0.42 7.80 5.76
N TYR A 152 0.91 6.58 5.70
CA TYR A 152 1.40 5.81 6.83
C TYR A 152 2.72 5.12 6.50
N SER A 153 3.67 5.11 7.44
CA SER A 153 4.94 4.41 7.31
C SER A 153 4.84 2.99 7.85
N LEU A 154 5.36 2.05 7.07
CA LEU A 154 5.42 0.62 7.35
C LEU A 154 6.85 0.15 7.47
N GLU A 155 7.10 -0.66 8.49
CA GLU A 155 8.39 -1.27 8.77
C GLU A 155 8.25 -2.79 8.92
N TYR A 156 9.38 -3.49 8.81
CA TYR A 156 9.41 -4.94 8.97
C TYR A 156 8.93 -5.36 10.37
N SER A 157 7.94 -6.25 10.43
CA SER A 157 7.29 -6.64 11.68
C SER A 157 8.04 -7.71 12.47
N GLY A 158 9.15 -8.22 11.97
CA GLY A 158 9.84 -9.38 12.54
C GLY A 158 9.28 -10.73 12.10
N GLN A 159 8.25 -10.75 11.25
CA GLN A 159 7.61 -11.97 10.77
C GLN A 159 8.11 -12.37 9.37
N GLU A 160 8.51 -13.63 9.23
CA GLU A 160 8.91 -14.25 7.95
C GLU A 160 8.10 -15.52 7.77
N GLY A 161 7.75 -15.83 6.53
CA GLY A 161 6.91 -16.98 6.25
C GLY A 161 7.01 -17.45 4.82
N HIS A 162 6.24 -18.50 4.54
CA HIS A 162 5.97 -18.93 3.18
C HIS A 162 4.46 -19.03 3.02
N ILE A 163 3.92 -18.27 2.07
CA ILE A 163 2.51 -18.37 1.66
C ILE A 163 2.49 -19.16 0.36
N TYR A 164 1.90 -20.36 0.38
CA TYR A 164 1.89 -21.28 -0.77
C TYR A 164 3.28 -21.55 -1.38
N GLY A 165 4.30 -21.66 -0.52
CA GLY A 165 5.68 -21.90 -0.95
C GLY A 165 6.41 -20.69 -1.54
N ILE A 166 5.77 -19.51 -1.55
CA ILE A 166 6.37 -18.23 -1.92
C ILE A 166 6.92 -17.57 -0.64
N PRO A 167 8.20 -17.18 -0.59
CA PRO A 167 8.77 -16.52 0.59
C PRO A 167 8.15 -15.13 0.80
N THR A 168 7.78 -14.82 2.04
CA THR A 168 7.07 -13.58 2.41
C THR A 168 7.68 -12.90 3.62
N LEU A 169 7.68 -11.57 3.61
CA LEU A 169 8.04 -10.72 4.76
C LEU A 169 6.79 -10.02 5.28
N GLY A 170 6.58 -10.08 6.60
CA GLY A 170 5.58 -9.28 7.28
C GLY A 170 6.07 -7.85 7.48
N TYR A 171 5.25 -6.88 7.10
CA TYR A 171 5.43 -5.48 7.49
C TYR A 171 4.42 -5.13 8.57
N SER A 172 4.49 -3.96 9.18
CA SER A 172 3.47 -3.40 10.07
C SER A 172 3.67 -1.90 10.16
N PHE A 173 2.63 -1.13 10.42
CA PHE A 173 2.87 0.29 10.65
C PHE A 173 3.84 0.50 11.81
N GLU A 174 4.77 1.41 11.57
CA GLU A 174 5.63 1.96 12.60
C GLU A 174 4.75 2.60 13.68
N LEU A 175 5.01 2.26 14.96
CA LEU A 175 4.23 2.73 16.11
C LEU A 175 4.06 4.26 16.10
N ASP A 176 5.11 4.98 15.71
CA ASP A 176 5.15 6.43 15.70
C ASP A 176 4.36 7.06 14.54
N SER A 177 4.03 6.31 13.48
CA SER A 177 3.15 6.79 12.39
C SER A 177 1.78 7.25 12.89
N TYR A 178 1.39 6.79 14.08
CA TYR A 178 0.14 7.13 14.76
C TYR A 178 0.28 8.24 15.78
N ASP A 179 1.49 8.49 16.27
CA ASP A 179 1.71 9.45 17.32
C ASP A 179 1.70 10.87 16.75
N GLY A 180 0.57 11.57 16.90
CA GLY A 180 0.45 13.00 16.57
C GLY A 180 1.30 13.92 17.46
N VAL A 181 1.89 13.41 18.55
CA VAL A 181 2.88 14.14 19.38
C VAL A 181 4.25 14.12 18.70
N ALA A 182 4.71 12.95 18.23
CA ALA A 182 5.91 12.82 17.41
C ALA A 182 5.73 13.45 16.00
N ASN A 183 4.56 13.26 15.39
CA ASN A 183 4.21 13.76 14.06
C ASN A 183 3.28 14.98 14.13
N PHE A 184 3.84 16.14 14.48
CA PHE A 184 3.09 17.38 14.67
C PHE A 184 2.20 17.77 13.47
N GLY A 185 2.58 17.41 12.25
CA GLY A 185 1.79 17.66 11.04
C GLY A 185 0.42 16.94 11.01
N TYR A 186 0.26 15.85 11.78
CA TYR A 186 -0.94 15.02 11.86
C TYR A 186 -1.73 15.18 13.18
N ARG A 187 -1.41 16.18 14.01
CA ARG A 187 -1.86 16.24 15.42
C ARG A 187 -3.39 16.30 15.62
N TYR A 188 -3.98 15.15 15.98
CA TYR A 188 -5.18 14.84 16.78
C TYR A 188 -5.04 13.41 17.35
N PRO A 189 -5.69 13.01 18.48
CA PRO A 189 -5.35 11.78 19.19
C PRO A 189 -6.12 10.55 18.66
N ASN A 190 -5.44 9.48 18.23
CA ASN A 190 -5.95 8.11 18.26
C ASN A 190 -4.83 7.06 18.06
N PRO A 191 -4.75 6.00 18.89
CA PRO A 191 -3.90 4.82 18.67
C PRO A 191 -4.69 3.71 17.94
N GLU A 192 -4.14 3.11 16.87
CA GLU A 192 -4.53 1.78 16.32
C GLU A 192 -3.78 1.47 15.00
N LYS A 193 -3.27 0.23 14.84
CA LYS A 193 -2.35 -0.27 13.76
C LYS A 193 -3.05 -1.02 12.60
N ALA A 194 -2.38 -1.14 11.44
CA ALA A 194 -2.56 -2.06 10.28
C ALA A 194 -1.31 -2.06 9.33
N LEU A 195 -1.38 -2.54 8.08
CA LEU A 195 -0.25 -3.01 7.26
C LEU A 195 -0.42 -2.71 5.75
N THR A 196 0.66 -2.78 4.95
CA THR A 196 0.78 -3.24 3.53
C THR A 196 2.22 -3.22 2.97
N GLY A 197 2.44 -4.16 2.03
CA GLY A 197 3.40 -4.19 0.92
C GLY A 197 2.73 -4.98 -0.24
N HIS A 198 3.42 -5.55 -1.25
CA HIS A 198 2.72 -6.25 -2.34
C HIS A 198 1.97 -7.45 -1.76
N THR A 199 0.64 -7.37 -1.80
CA THR A 199 -0.17 -8.10 -0.84
C THR A 199 -0.51 -9.50 -1.36
N LEU A 200 0.16 -10.53 -0.82
CA LEU A 200 -0.28 -11.93 -0.96
C LEU A 200 -1.39 -12.28 0.03
N SER A 201 -1.33 -11.68 1.22
CA SER A 201 -2.38 -11.66 2.22
C SER A 201 -2.24 -10.36 3.02
N ALA A 202 -3.34 -9.66 3.29
CA ALA A 202 -3.36 -8.50 4.16
C ALA A 202 -4.58 -8.51 5.07
N ASN A 203 -4.36 -8.07 6.30
CA ASN A 203 -5.41 -7.78 7.26
C ASN A 203 -5.38 -6.29 7.59
N PHE A 204 -6.47 -5.60 7.28
CA PHE A 204 -6.65 -4.18 7.56
C PHE A 204 -7.82 -3.97 8.53
N ARG A 205 -7.50 -3.49 9.74
CA ARG A 205 -8.48 -3.23 10.79
C ARG A 205 -8.58 -1.75 11.09
N VAL A 206 -9.79 -1.20 11.04
CA VAL A 206 -10.06 0.21 11.36
C VAL A 206 -11.28 0.32 12.26
N GLN A 207 -11.14 1.08 13.35
CA GLN A 207 -12.28 1.45 14.18
C GLN A 207 -12.79 2.86 13.86
N PHE A 208 -14.10 2.98 13.69
CA PHE A 208 -14.78 4.25 13.54
C PHE A 208 -15.25 4.74 14.89
N ASN A 209 -14.80 5.94 15.24
CA ASN A 209 -15.04 6.56 16.53
C ASN A 209 -15.71 7.92 16.34
N VAL A 210 -16.73 8.22 17.16
CA VAL A 210 -17.38 9.53 17.18
C VAL A 210 -16.99 10.26 18.46
N PRO A 211 -16.29 11.41 18.37
CA PRO A 211 -15.99 12.20 19.55
C PRO A 211 -17.23 12.99 19.97
N LEU A 212 -17.58 12.89 21.25
CA LEU A 212 -18.64 13.65 21.89
C LEU A 212 -18.02 14.73 22.78
N TYR A 213 -18.57 15.93 22.70
CA TYR A 213 -18.19 17.06 23.54
C TYR A 213 -19.45 17.76 24.05
N PRO A 214 -19.45 18.25 25.31
CA PRO A 214 -20.53 19.06 25.81
C PRO A 214 -20.58 20.39 25.05
N ASN A 215 -21.78 20.82 24.70
CA ASN A 215 -22.03 22.14 24.14
C ASN A 215 -23.05 22.88 25.01
N THR A 216 -22.58 23.88 25.75
CA THR A 216 -23.43 24.69 26.64
C THR A 216 -24.47 25.53 25.90
N GLY A 217 -24.32 25.70 24.58
CA GLY A 217 -25.28 26.42 23.74
C GLY A 217 -26.45 25.58 23.23
N SER A 218 -26.53 24.29 23.57
CA SER A 218 -27.67 23.43 23.23
C SER A 218 -28.11 22.61 24.43
N HIS A 219 -29.41 22.61 24.72
CA HIS A 219 -29.97 21.83 25.82
C HIS A 219 -29.76 20.32 25.63
N LEU A 220 -29.76 19.83 24.39
CA LEU A 220 -29.57 18.41 24.07
C LEU A 220 -28.12 17.94 24.29
N TRP A 221 -27.15 18.84 24.11
CA TRP A 221 -25.72 18.53 24.13
C TRP A 221 -24.99 19.04 25.39
N SER A 222 -25.67 19.76 26.28
CA SER A 222 -25.06 20.35 27.49
C SER A 222 -24.61 19.29 28.51
N TYR A 223 -25.33 18.16 28.59
CA TYR A 223 -25.04 17.05 29.51
C TYR A 223 -24.26 15.89 28.88
N VAL A 224 -23.90 16.01 27.60
CA VAL A 224 -23.15 14.96 26.92
C VAL A 224 -21.70 14.94 27.43
N PRO A 225 -21.17 13.81 27.90
CA PRO A 225 -19.83 13.76 28.44
C PRO A 225 -18.79 13.90 27.32
N THR A 226 -17.64 14.49 27.65
CA THR A 226 -16.46 14.48 26.76
C THR A 226 -15.90 13.07 26.66
N LYS A 227 -16.31 12.31 25.63
CA LYS A 227 -15.89 10.92 25.42
C LYS A 227 -15.80 10.60 23.94
N ILE A 228 -14.89 9.69 23.59
CA ILE A 228 -14.85 9.08 22.26
C ILE A 228 -15.68 7.80 22.33
N VAL A 229 -16.76 7.74 21.55
CA VAL A 229 -17.64 6.56 21.52
C VAL A 229 -17.25 5.69 20.32
N PRO A 230 -16.84 4.43 20.55
CA PRO A 230 -16.62 3.50 19.46
C PRO A 230 -17.96 3.14 18.84
N THR A 231 -18.02 3.13 17.52
CA THR A 231 -19.28 2.87 16.79
C THR A 231 -19.28 1.49 16.17
N PHE A 232 -18.28 1.18 15.35
CA PHE A 232 -17.99 -0.16 14.87
C PHE A 232 -16.53 -0.23 14.41
N TRP A 233 -16.04 -1.44 14.20
CA TRP A 233 -14.75 -1.71 13.58
C TRP A 233 -14.99 -2.53 12.31
N LEU A 234 -14.12 -2.34 11.33
CA LEU A 234 -14.09 -3.12 10.10
C LEU A 234 -12.86 -4.02 10.11
N ASP A 235 -13.05 -5.26 9.69
CA ASP A 235 -11.97 -6.18 9.31
C ASP A 235 -12.02 -6.37 7.79
N LEU A 236 -10.96 -5.98 7.12
CA LEU A 236 -10.77 -6.21 5.70
C LEU A 236 -9.66 -7.23 5.55
N ASP A 237 -10.05 -8.45 5.22
CA ASP A 237 -9.14 -9.53 4.88
C ASP A 237 -9.05 -9.68 3.36
N VAL A 238 -7.83 -9.68 2.85
CA VAL A 238 -7.55 -9.79 1.43
C VAL A 238 -6.67 -11.01 1.23
N GLU A 239 -7.20 -12.00 0.53
CA GLU A 239 -6.48 -13.20 0.11
C GLU A 239 -6.41 -13.25 -1.41
N VAL A 240 -5.23 -13.58 -1.95
CA VAL A 240 -5.06 -13.77 -3.40
C VAL A 240 -5.74 -15.06 -3.83
N GLN A 241 -6.49 -15.01 -4.94
CA GLN A 241 -7.14 -16.18 -5.51
C GLN A 241 -6.13 -17.21 -6.06
N ASP A 242 -6.52 -18.49 -6.03
CA ASP A 242 -5.65 -19.63 -6.39
C ASP A 242 -5.00 -19.51 -7.77
N TYR A 243 -5.70 -18.99 -8.78
CA TYR A 243 -5.13 -18.83 -10.13
C TYR A 243 -3.97 -17.82 -10.15
N ALA A 244 -4.12 -16.72 -9.41
CA ALA A 244 -3.10 -15.68 -9.30
C ALA A 244 -1.94 -16.17 -8.44
N LEU A 245 -2.21 -16.92 -7.37
CA LEU A 245 -1.19 -17.60 -6.56
C LEU A 245 -0.36 -18.57 -7.40
N ASN A 246 -0.99 -19.41 -8.21
CA ASN A 246 -0.29 -20.34 -9.11
C ASN A 246 0.58 -19.59 -10.13
N PHE A 247 0.08 -18.49 -10.67
CA PHE A 247 0.86 -17.63 -11.55
C PHE A 247 2.08 -17.04 -10.84
N PHE A 248 1.91 -16.51 -9.61
CA PHE A 248 3.04 -16.00 -8.83
C PHE A 248 4.05 -17.09 -8.48
N TYR A 249 3.60 -18.28 -8.10
CA TYR A 249 4.47 -19.42 -7.83
C TYR A 249 5.30 -19.79 -9.06
N LEU A 250 4.65 -19.86 -10.24
CA LEU A 250 5.32 -20.12 -11.51
C LEU A 250 6.36 -19.03 -11.81
N ALA A 251 5.95 -17.76 -11.70
CA ALA A 251 6.75 -16.61 -12.10
C ALA A 251 7.92 -16.32 -11.14
N VAL A 252 7.77 -16.59 -9.85
CA VAL A 252 8.79 -16.26 -8.82
C VAL A 252 9.61 -17.48 -8.45
N VAL A 253 8.98 -18.63 -8.20
CA VAL A 253 9.68 -19.82 -7.66
C VAL A 253 10.15 -20.72 -8.79
N VAL A 254 9.26 -21.10 -9.71
CA VAL A 254 9.59 -22.07 -10.77
C VAL A 254 10.56 -21.47 -11.76
N SER A 255 10.33 -20.22 -12.18
CA SER A 255 11.20 -19.52 -13.14
C SER A 255 12.64 -19.42 -12.63
N GLN A 256 12.84 -19.01 -11.36
CA GLN A 256 14.16 -18.88 -10.76
C GLN A 256 14.87 -20.22 -10.66
N LYS A 257 14.15 -21.27 -10.23
CA LYS A 257 14.69 -22.64 -10.18
C LYS A 257 15.05 -23.15 -11.58
N ALA A 258 14.21 -22.91 -12.58
CA ALA A 258 14.45 -23.32 -13.95
C ALA A 258 15.69 -22.60 -14.52
N VAL A 259 15.79 -21.28 -14.36
CA VAL A 259 16.96 -20.49 -14.78
C VAL A 259 18.23 -20.99 -14.09
N PHE A 260 18.17 -21.29 -12.79
CA PHE A 260 19.31 -21.81 -12.04
C PHE A 260 19.75 -23.20 -12.55
N ILE A 261 18.81 -24.12 -12.77
CA ILE A 261 19.10 -25.45 -13.33
C ILE A 261 19.68 -25.35 -14.74
N ILE A 262 19.06 -24.55 -15.62
CA ILE A 262 19.55 -24.30 -16.97
C ILE A 262 20.97 -23.72 -16.92
N SER A 263 21.24 -22.79 -16.02
CA SER A 263 22.57 -22.18 -15.84
C SER A 263 23.61 -23.24 -15.45
N ILE A 264 23.29 -24.14 -14.51
CA ILE A 264 24.19 -25.25 -14.13
C ILE A 264 24.43 -26.19 -15.31
N VAL A 265 23.38 -26.56 -16.06
CA VAL A 265 23.51 -27.43 -17.24
C VAL A 265 24.39 -26.78 -18.31
N CYS A 266 24.20 -25.49 -18.59
CA CYS A 266 25.05 -24.76 -19.54
C CYS A 266 26.52 -24.68 -19.08
N LEU A 267 26.77 -24.42 -17.78
CA LEU A 267 28.12 -24.35 -17.23
C LEU A 267 28.83 -25.71 -17.27
N THR A 268 28.14 -26.79 -16.92
CA THR A 268 28.69 -28.15 -16.96
C THR A 268 28.99 -28.60 -18.38
N LEU A 269 28.10 -28.33 -19.35
CA LEU A 269 28.35 -28.61 -20.76
C LEU A 269 29.54 -27.80 -21.29
N SER A 270 29.67 -26.54 -20.91
CA SER A 270 30.82 -25.69 -21.28
C SER A 270 32.14 -26.23 -20.70
N ALA A 271 32.15 -26.66 -19.44
CA ALA A 271 33.31 -27.26 -18.79
C ALA A 271 33.72 -28.60 -19.45
N LEU A 272 32.75 -29.44 -19.80
CA LEU A 272 33.01 -30.69 -20.52
C LEU A 272 33.58 -30.43 -21.92
N LEU A 273 33.03 -29.46 -22.65
CA LEU A 273 33.49 -29.11 -24.00
C LEU A 273 34.93 -28.58 -23.97
N THR A 274 35.23 -27.68 -23.04
CA THR A 274 36.59 -27.16 -22.84
C THR A 274 37.57 -28.25 -22.40
N GLY A 275 37.15 -29.16 -21.51
CA GLY A 275 37.92 -30.34 -21.13
C GLY A 275 38.24 -31.26 -22.32
N LEU A 276 37.26 -31.53 -23.20
CA LEU A 276 37.45 -32.33 -24.41
C LEU A 276 38.39 -31.66 -25.42
N ILE A 277 38.28 -30.34 -25.59
CA ILE A 277 39.19 -29.58 -26.46
C ILE A 277 40.62 -29.65 -25.90
N MET A 278 40.79 -29.43 -24.60
CA MET A 278 42.09 -29.54 -23.94
C MET A 278 42.67 -30.95 -24.06
N PHE A 279 41.86 -31.98 -23.86
CA PHE A 279 42.28 -33.37 -24.05
C PHE A 279 42.73 -33.64 -25.49
N LYS A 280 41.99 -33.16 -26.50
CA LYS A 280 42.40 -33.28 -27.91
C LYS A 280 43.71 -32.54 -28.19
N ILE A 281 43.93 -31.35 -27.60
CA ILE A 281 45.19 -30.59 -27.75
C ILE A 281 46.36 -31.35 -27.11
N ILE A 282 46.20 -31.86 -25.89
CA ILE A 282 47.23 -32.62 -25.17
C ILE A 282 47.56 -33.91 -25.94
N LYS A 283 46.55 -34.67 -26.37
CA LYS A 283 46.73 -35.89 -27.16
C LYS A 283 47.45 -35.59 -28.47
N LYS A 284 47.07 -34.53 -29.20
CA LYS A 284 47.75 -34.11 -30.43
C LYS A 284 49.22 -33.76 -30.18
N ARG A 285 49.53 -33.04 -29.08
CA ARG A 285 50.90 -32.72 -28.67
C ARG A 285 51.70 -33.98 -28.32
N HIS A 286 51.09 -34.93 -27.62
CA HIS A 286 51.71 -36.21 -27.28
C HIS A 286 52.01 -37.04 -28.54
N ASP A 287 51.04 -37.18 -29.44
CA ASP A 287 51.20 -37.92 -30.69
C ASP A 287 52.28 -37.28 -31.61
N LEU A 288 52.38 -35.95 -31.63
CA LEU A 288 53.47 -35.25 -32.30
C LEU A 288 54.83 -35.59 -31.71
N LYS A 289 54.99 -35.51 -30.37
CA LYS A 289 56.26 -35.88 -29.70
C LYS A 289 56.66 -37.33 -30.00
N VAL A 290 55.72 -38.26 -29.97
CA VAL A 290 55.96 -39.67 -30.29
C VAL A 290 56.40 -39.86 -31.75
N ARG A 291 55.76 -39.16 -32.71
CA ARG A 291 56.16 -39.20 -34.12
C ARG A 291 57.55 -38.61 -34.34
N THR A 292 57.88 -37.48 -33.72
CA THR A 292 59.21 -36.86 -33.83
C THR A 292 60.29 -37.78 -33.24
N ALA A 293 60.04 -38.40 -32.08
CA ALA A 293 60.95 -39.35 -31.46
C ALA A 293 61.16 -40.63 -32.31
N LYS A 294 60.10 -41.13 -32.97
CA LYS A 294 60.22 -42.24 -33.92
C LYS A 294 61.08 -41.86 -35.12
N LYS A 295 60.86 -40.67 -35.69
CA LYS A 295 61.60 -40.17 -36.85
C LYS A 295 63.10 -40.01 -36.55
N LEU A 296 63.43 -39.44 -35.39
CA LEU A 296 64.81 -39.33 -34.90
C LEU A 296 65.50 -40.71 -34.76
N LYS A 297 64.82 -41.70 -34.18
CA LYS A 297 65.35 -43.08 -34.08
C LYS A 297 65.55 -43.75 -35.44
N THR A 298 64.66 -43.49 -36.40
CA THR A 298 64.80 -44.02 -37.76
C THR A 298 65.96 -43.37 -38.50
N GLU A 299 66.15 -42.06 -38.37
CA GLU A 299 67.29 -41.34 -38.93
C GLU A 299 68.62 -41.77 -38.29
N GLU A 300 68.67 -41.95 -36.96
CA GLU A 300 69.85 -42.53 -36.26
C GLU A 300 70.19 -43.94 -36.76
N SER A 301 69.17 -44.80 -36.95
CA SER A 301 69.32 -46.17 -37.47
C SER A 301 69.86 -46.20 -38.90
N ILE A 302 69.42 -45.28 -39.76
CA ILE A 302 69.91 -45.16 -41.14
C ILE A 302 71.35 -44.67 -41.13
N PHE A 303 71.68 -43.71 -40.27
CA PHE A 303 73.04 -43.17 -40.15
C PHE A 303 74.04 -44.22 -39.61
N THR A 304 73.65 -45.01 -38.60
CA THR A 304 74.49 -46.11 -38.07
C THR A 304 74.69 -47.24 -39.08
N ASN A 305 73.67 -47.60 -39.86
CA ASN A 305 73.80 -48.58 -40.95
C ASN A 305 74.65 -48.09 -42.12
N HIS A 306 74.76 -46.77 -42.32
CA HIS A 306 75.60 -46.21 -43.38
C HIS A 306 77.07 -46.14 -42.96
N MET A 307 77.35 -45.86 -41.69
CA MET A 307 78.70 -45.84 -41.10
C MET A 307 79.33 -47.23 -40.92
N SER A 308 78.54 -48.30 -40.82
CA SER A 308 79.05 -49.69 -40.72
C SER A 308 79.36 -50.35 -42.07
N ARG A 309 79.13 -49.65 -43.18
CA ARG A 309 79.41 -50.10 -44.56
C ARG A 309 80.60 -49.38 -45.22
N LEU A 310 81.33 -48.56 -44.46
CA LEU A 310 82.64 -48.00 -44.80
C LEU A 310 83.72 -48.75 -44.01
#